data_AF-A0A7V2NV82-F1
#
_entry.id   AF-A0A7V2NV82-F1
#
_cell.length_a   1.000
_cell.length_b   1.000
_cell.length_c   1.000
_cell.angle_alpha   90.00
_cell.angle_beta   90.00
_cell.angle_gamma   90.00
#
_symmetry.space_group_name_H-M   'P 1'
#
loop_
_entity.id
_entity.type
_entity.pdbx_description
1 polymer ?
#
loop_
_entity_poly.entity_id
_entity_poly.type
_entity_poly.pdbx_seq_one_letter_code
_entity_poly.pdbx_strand_id
1 'polypeptide(L)' 'MKKDLLEVKIFCSSLLKEIPFEGKAEAVSSQNKLGKFDILPGHANFITLIFKSLIIHTPQKKKIIYQFERGVLE' A
#
# COMPACT_ATOMS: atom_id res chain seq x y z
N MET A 1 9.82 12.10 -19.41
CA MET A 1 9.41 12.55 -18.06
C MET A 1 9.81 11.47 -17.07
N LYS A 2 10.52 11.82 -16.00
CA LYS A 2 10.85 10.87 -14.93
C LYS A 2 9.55 10.61 -14.16
N LYS A 3 9.15 9.35 -14.03
CA LYS A 3 7.95 8.98 -13.26
C LYS A 3 8.39 8.86 -11.80
N ASP A 4 7.88 9.72 -10.94
CA ASP A 4 8.14 9.63 -9.51
C ASP A 4 7.47 8.37 -8.97
N LEU A 5 8.09 7.74 -7.98
CA LEU A 5 7.66 6.47 -7.39
C LEU A 5 7.60 6.61 -5.88
N LEU A 6 6.65 5.92 -5.26
CA LEU A 6 6.58 5.75 -3.82
C LEU A 6 7.64 4.75 -3.37
N GLU A 7 8.24 5.00 -2.21
CA GLU A 7 8.95 3.98 -1.45
C GLU A 7 7.96 3.35 -0.47
N VAL A 8 7.82 2.04 -0.52
CA VAL A 8 6.79 1.30 0.22
C VAL A 8 7.45 0.22 1.04
N LYS A 9 7.11 0.18 2.33
CA LYS A 9 7.48 -0.89 3.26
C LYS A 9 6.23 -1.45 3.91
N ILE A 10 6.09 -2.77 3.91
CA ILE A 10 5.00 -3.47 4.59
C ILE A 10 5.60 -4.33 5.69
N PHE A 11 5.14 -4.07 6.91
CA PHE A 11 5.43 -4.88 8.07
C PHE A 11 4.20 -5.73 8.38
N CYS A 12 4.35 -7.04 8.25
CA CYS A 12 3.32 -8.00 8.65
C CYS A 12 3.62 -8.47 10.08
N SER A 13 2.57 -8.60 10.90
CA SER A 13 2.69 -9.32 12.17
C SER A 13 3.21 -10.73 11.89
N SER A 14 4.07 -11.25 12.75
CA SER A 14 4.65 -12.61 12.65
C SER A 14 3.61 -13.73 12.64
N LEU A 15 2.35 -13.43 12.97
CA LEU A 15 1.21 -14.35 12.87
C LEU A 15 0.62 -14.44 11.45
N LEU A 16 0.89 -13.46 10.58
CA LEU A 16 0.48 -13.49 9.18
C LEU A 16 1.51 -14.28 8.39
N LYS A 17 1.05 -15.20 7.54
CA LYS A 17 1.91 -15.96 6.60
C LYS A 17 2.43 -15.10 5.44
N GLU A 18 2.00 -13.84 5.35
CA GLU A 18 2.40 -12.95 4.26
C GLU A 18 3.82 -12.42 4.49
N ILE A 19 4.57 -12.35 3.39
CA ILE A 19 5.98 -11.95 3.42
C ILE A 19 6.03 -10.41 3.47
N PRO A 20 6.84 -9.82 4.37
CA PRO A 20 7.11 -8.39 4.36
C PRO A 20 7.54 -7.90 2.99
N PHE A 21 7.22 -6.66 2.65
CA PHE A 21 7.60 -6.07 1.36
C PHE A 21 8.42 -4.81 1.58
N GLU A 22 9.44 -4.62 0.76
CA GLU A 22 10.16 -3.37 0.63
C GLU A 22 10.44 -3.13 -0.86
N GLY A 23 10.01 -1.99 -1.39
CA GLY A 23 10.18 -1.71 -2.81
C GLY A 23 9.53 -0.42 -3.27
N LYS A 24 9.49 -0.26 -4.61
CA LYS A 24 8.92 0.92 -5.25
C LYS A 24 7.53 0.64 -5.81
N ALA A 25 6.66 1.65 -5.75
CA ALA A 25 5.31 1.58 -6.29
C ALA A 25 4.96 2.84 -7.11
N GLU A 26 4.15 2.66 -8.14
CA GLU A 26 3.52 3.79 -8.86
C GLU A 26 2.32 4.33 -8.09
N ALA A 27 1.64 3.46 -7.34
CA ALA A 27 0.52 3.79 -6.50
C ALA A 27 0.31 2.71 -5.43
N VAL A 28 -0.36 3.08 -4.35
CA VAL A 28 -0.86 2.14 -3.33
C VAL A 28 -2.36 2.37 -3.16
N SER A 29 -3.16 1.32 -3.37
CA SER A 29 -4.62 1.39 -3.20
C SER A 29 -5.05 0.66 -1.95
N SER A 30 -6.00 1.24 -1.21
CA SER A 30 -6.66 0.56 -0.10
C SER A 30 -8.04 1.15 0.16
N GLN A 31 -8.63 0.82 1.30
CA GLN A 31 -9.88 1.39 1.76
C GLN A 31 -9.86 1.67 3.27
N ASN A 32 -10.43 2.80 3.65
CA ASN A 32 -10.66 3.19 5.04
C ASN A 32 -12.17 3.24 5.32
N LYS A 33 -12.59 3.87 6.42
CA LYS A 33 -14.01 4.02 6.78
C LYS A 33 -14.81 4.89 5.80
N LEU A 34 -14.15 5.79 5.07
CA LEU A 34 -14.79 6.71 4.11
C LEU A 34 -14.94 6.08 2.73
N GLY A 35 -14.07 5.14 2.38
CA GLY A 35 -14.15 4.42 1.11
C GLY A 35 -12.80 3.97 0.58
N LYS A 36 -12.76 3.69 -0.72
CA LYS A 36 -11.53 3.34 -1.44
C LYS A 36 -10.73 4.59 -1.76
N PHE A 37 -9.41 4.46 -1.75
CA PHE A 37 -8.50 5.55 -2.09
C PHE A 37 -7.22 4.99 -2.72
N ASP A 38 -6.52 5.89 -3.41
CA ASP A 38 -5.19 5.65 -3.98
C ASP A 38 -4.21 6.69 -3.44
N ILE A 39 -3.00 6.24 -3.11
CA ILE A 39 -1.87 7.10 -2.79
C ILE A 39 -0.96 7.13 -4.00
N LEU A 40 -0.66 8.34 -4.44
CA LEU A 40 0.22 8.62 -5.56
C LEU A 40 1.48 9.35 -5.04
N PRO A 41 2.60 9.28 -5.80
CA PRO A 41 3.79 10.07 -5.51
C PRO A 41 3.46 11.56 -5.29
N GLY A 42 4.03 12.15 -4.24
CA GLY A 42 3.82 13.56 -3.88
C GLY A 42 2.57 13.85 -3.05
N HIS A 43 1.85 12.83 -2.58
CA HIS A 43 0.76 13.03 -1.61
C HIS A 43 1.27 13.66 -0.30
N ALA A 44 0.44 14.48 0.34
CA ALA A 44 0.74 15.02 1.66
C ALA A 44 0.73 13.92 2.74
N ASN A 45 1.20 14.22 3.96
CA ASN A 45 1.18 13.26 5.06
C ASN A 45 -0.23 12.70 5.27
N PHE A 46 -0.35 11.37 5.29
CA PHE A 46 -1.65 10.70 5.32
C PHE A 46 -1.60 9.43 6.15
N ILE A 47 -2.18 9.50 7.34
CA ILE A 47 -2.24 8.38 8.27
C ILE A 47 -3.69 7.94 8.40
N THR A 48 -3.98 6.67 8.12
CA THR A 48 -5.34 6.12 8.21
C THR A 48 -5.35 4.65 8.61
N LEU A 49 -6.45 4.23 9.21
CA LEU A 49 -6.77 2.80 9.30
C LEU A 49 -7.22 2.29 7.95
N ILE A 50 -6.70 1.13 7.57
CA ILE A 50 -7.06 0.42 6.35
C ILE A 50 -7.67 -0.95 6.66
N PHE A 51 -8.50 -1.44 5.76
CA PHE A 51 -9.25 -2.69 5.95
C PHE A 51 -9.30 -3.52 4.67
N LYS A 52 -9.52 -4.83 4.82
CA LYS A 52 -9.68 -5.84 3.75
C LYS A 52 -8.42 -6.11 2.94
N SER A 53 -7.90 -5.11 2.23
CA SER A 53 -6.76 -5.33 1.35
C SER A 53 -5.92 -4.08 1.10
N LEU A 54 -4.68 -4.33 0.70
CA LEU A 54 -3.72 -3.34 0.22
C LEU A 54 -3.19 -3.83 -1.12
N ILE A 55 -3.22 -2.95 -2.12
CA ILE A 55 -2.77 -3.26 -3.47
C ILE A 55 -1.59 -2.35 -3.81
N ILE A 56 -0.45 -2.95 -4.07
CA ILE A 56 0.73 -2.24 -4.56
C ILE A 56 0.76 -2.34 -6.09
N HIS A 57 0.74 -1.18 -6.76
CA HIS A 57 0.93 -1.10 -8.21
C HIS A 57 2.41 -0.92 -8.51
N THR A 58 3.06 -1.98 -8.97
CA THR A 58 4.51 -1.96 -9.24
C THR A 58 4.83 -1.26 -10.57
N PRO A 59 6.04 -0.69 -10.74
CA PRO A 59 6.49 -0.12 -12.00
C PRO A 59 6.45 -1.09 -13.19
N GLN A 60 6.50 -2.40 -12.92
CA GLN A 60 6.43 -3.45 -13.94
C GLN A 60 4.98 -3.79 -14.35
N LYS A 61 4.00 -2.95 -13.99
CA LYS A 61 2.57 -3.17 -14.21
C LYS A 61 2.01 -4.44 -13.56
N LYS A 62 2.73 -5.01 -12.59
CA LYS A 62 2.24 -6.10 -11.75
C LYS A 62 1.57 -5.53 -10.50
N LYS A 63 0.58 -6.26 -9.98
CA LYS A 63 -0.08 -5.94 -8.71
C LYS A 63 0.33 -6.95 -7.66
N ILE A 64 0.71 -6.45 -6.49
CA ILE A 64 0.90 -7.28 -5.29
C ILE A 64 -0.28 -6.98 -4.37
N ILE A 65 -0.95 -8.01 -3.87
CA ILE A 65 -2.18 -7.89 -3.08
C ILE A 65 -1.95 -8.55 -1.74
N TYR A 66 -2.11 -7.77 -0.68
CA TYR A 66 -2.10 -8.24 0.71
C TYR A 66 -3.55 -8.30 1.20
N GLN A 67 -3.94 -9.41 1.83
CA GLN A 67 -5.26 -9.58 2.43
C GLN A 67 -5.16 -9.59 3.95
N PHE A 68 -5.94 -8.73 4.61
CA PHE A 68 -5.91 -8.57 6.05
C PHE A 68 -7.23 -8.00 6.56
N GLU A 69 -7.52 -8.18 7.84
CA GLU A 69 -8.72 -7.58 8.44
C GLU A 69 -8.55 -6.08 8.68
N ARG A 70 -7.43 -5.68 9.30
CA ARG A 70 -7.13 -4.29 9.64
C ARG A 70 -5.63 -4.00 9.62
N GLY A 71 -5.27 -2.79 9.21
CA GLY A 71 -3.90 -2.26 9.25
C GLY A 71 -3.87 -0.76 9.48
N VAL A 72 -2.66 -0.22 9.62
CA VAL A 72 -2.37 1.22 9.61
C VAL A 72 -1.57 1.50 8.35
N LEU A 73 -1.90 2.60 7.67
CA LEU A 73 -1.12 3.16 6.57
C LEU A 73 -0.65 4.54 6.99
N GLU A 74 0.61 4.84 6.73
CA GLU A 74 1.24 6.16 6.85
C GLU A 74 2.18 6.45 5.67
#